data_AF-A0A432WTG8-F1
#
_entry.id   AF-A0A432WTG8-F1
#
_cell.length_a   1.000
_cell.length_b   1.000
_cell.length_c   1.000
_cell.angle_alpha   90.00
_cell.angle_beta   90.00
_cell.angle_gamma   90.00
#
_symmetry.space_group_name_H-M   'P 1'
#
loop_
_entity.id
_entity.type
_entity.pdbx_description
1 polymer ?
#
loop_
_entity_poly.entity_id
_entity_poly.type
_entity_poly.pdbx_seq_one_letter_code
_entity_poly.pdbx_strand_id
1 'polypeptide(L)'
;MGKVLSVNPAVFKKRNESTTLSDDQGALLKLVGSLNEWGISPNLWVDIMDGISPIEINTPRQSLTTKLTPDQRERLCLIASYDNALKALFVQEQHRREWIHNKHKSLDGYSPLDVMTCGSLLAMYELNSYLQGLFRS
;
A
#
# COMPACT_ATOMS: atom_id res chain seq x y z
N MET A 1 14.28 -28.76 -10.21
CA MET A 1 13.40 -27.98 -11.11
C MET A 1 13.53 -26.51 -10.73
N GLY A 2 14.20 -25.70 -11.55
CA GLY A 2 14.25 -24.26 -11.32
C GLY A 2 12.87 -23.66 -11.56
N LYS A 3 12.29 -22.99 -10.56
CA LYS A 3 11.08 -22.19 -10.77
C LYS A 3 11.42 -21.11 -11.80
N VAL A 4 10.83 -21.21 -12.99
CA VAL A 4 10.88 -20.13 -13.97
C VAL A 4 10.10 -18.96 -13.37
N LEU A 5 10.66 -17.74 -13.46
CA LEU A 5 9.94 -16.53 -13.12
C LEU A 5 8.64 -16.48 -13.93
N SER A 6 7.49 -16.51 -13.25
CA SER A 6 6.17 -16.34 -13.87
C SER A 6 5.94 -14.92 -14.38
N VAL A 7 6.84 -14.00 -14.04
CA VAL A 7 6.82 -12.59 -14.39
C VAL A 7 7.47 -12.40 -15.76
N ASN A 8 6.71 -11.91 -16.74
CA ASN A 8 7.26 -11.47 -18.03
C ASN A 8 7.72 -10.00 -17.92
N PRO A 9 9.04 -9.71 -17.94
CA PRO A 9 9.53 -8.35 -17.72
C PRO A 9 9.08 -7.35 -18.80
N ALA A 10 8.89 -7.80 -20.05
CA ALA A 10 8.45 -6.94 -21.15
C ALA A 10 7.00 -6.46 -20.95
N VAL A 11 6.14 -7.34 -20.44
CA VAL A 11 4.73 -6.99 -20.12
C VAL A 11 4.70 -5.99 -18.96
N PHE A 12 5.48 -6.22 -17.91
CA PHE A 12 5.58 -5.30 -16.78
C PHE A 12 6.12 -3.93 -17.19
N LYS A 13 7.17 -3.90 -18.01
CA LYS A 13 7.73 -2.66 -18.54
C LYS A 13 6.70 -1.89 -19.36
N LYS A 14 6.02 -2.56 -20.31
CA LYS A 14 4.97 -1.94 -21.14
C LYS A 14 3.83 -1.38 -20.29
N ARG A 15 3.37 -2.12 -19.27
CA ARG A 15 2.33 -1.63 -18.35
C ARG A 15 2.79 -0.37 -17.63
N ASN A 16 4.00 -0.35 -17.08
CA ASN A 16 4.55 0.82 -16.38
C ASN A 16 4.76 2.03 -17.29
N GLU A 17 5.10 1.81 -18.56
CA GLU A 17 5.25 2.86 -19.56
C GLU A 17 3.90 3.46 -19.95
N SER A 18 2.85 2.63 -20.02
CA SER A 18 1.48 3.04 -20.37
C SER A 18 0.75 3.82 -19.27
N THR A 19 1.17 3.69 -18.01
CA THR A 19 0.58 4.46 -16.90
C THR A 19 0.86 5.95 -17.08
N THR A 20 -0.19 6.75 -16.96
CA THR A 20 -0.12 8.21 -17.07
C THR A 20 0.01 8.88 -15.70
N LEU A 21 0.41 10.16 -15.71
CA LEU A 21 0.40 11.00 -14.51
C LEU A 21 -0.99 11.07 -13.85
N SER A 22 -2.06 11.12 -14.65
CA SER A 22 -3.43 11.17 -14.15
C SER A 22 -3.84 9.87 -13.46
N ASP A 23 -3.37 8.72 -13.95
CA ASP A 23 -3.63 7.42 -13.31
C ASP A 23 -2.95 7.36 -11.94
N ASP A 24 -1.68 7.76 -11.89
CA ASP A 24 -0.89 7.84 -10.66
C ASP A 24 -1.54 8.82 -9.65
N GLN A 25 -2.03 9.97 -10.11
CA GLN A 25 -2.75 10.94 -9.27
C GLN A 25 -4.02 10.32 -8.65
N GLY A 26 -4.82 9.65 -9.48
CA GLY A 26 -6.07 9.03 -9.03
C GLY A 26 -5.81 7.92 -8.02
N ALA A 27 -4.74 7.15 -8.21
CA ALA A 27 -4.33 6.11 -7.28
C ALA A 27 -3.82 6.70 -5.95
N LEU A 28 -3.00 7.76 -6.00
CA LEU A 28 -2.51 8.46 -4.81
C LEU A 28 -3.66 9.08 -3.99
N LEU A 29 -4.67 9.66 -4.65
CA LEU A 29 -5.86 10.20 -3.98
C LEU A 29 -6.62 9.11 -3.22
N LYS A 30 -6.75 7.92 -3.79
CA LYS A 30 -7.38 6.77 -3.12
C LYS A 30 -6.58 6.29 -1.93
N LEU A 31 -5.26 6.17 -2.10
CA LEU A 31 -4.33 5.84 -1.00
C LEU A 31 -4.55 6.79 0.18
N VAL A 32 -4.46 8.11 -0.06
CA VAL A 32 -4.63 9.10 1.00
C VAL A 32 -6.02 9.01 1.66
N GLY A 33 -7.06 8.68 0.89
CA GLY A 33 -8.37 8.34 1.44
C GLY A 33 -8.33 7.20 2.46
N SER A 34 -7.74 6.06 2.10
CA SER A 34 -7.59 4.90 2.99
C SER A 34 -6.73 5.20 4.22
N LEU A 35 -5.59 5.90 4.05
CA LEU A 35 -4.71 6.24 5.17
C LEU A 35 -5.40 7.18 6.17
N ASN A 36 -6.23 8.11 5.70
CA ASN A 36 -7.06 8.97 6.56
C ASN A 36 -8.15 8.16 7.29
N GLU A 37 -8.84 7.25 6.60
CA GLU A 37 -9.84 6.35 7.20
C GLU A 37 -9.22 5.56 8.37
N TRP A 38 -8.00 5.05 8.16
CA TRP A 38 -7.25 4.32 9.19
C TRP A 38 -6.61 5.23 10.25
N GLY A 39 -6.78 6.55 10.17
CA GLY A 39 -6.22 7.51 11.13
C GLY A 39 -4.70 7.54 11.17
N ILE A 40 -4.02 7.25 10.05
CA ILE A 40 -2.57 7.33 9.95
C ILE A 40 -2.16 8.78 9.75
N SER A 41 -1.25 9.26 10.58
CA SER A 41 -0.77 10.64 10.54
C SER A 41 0.01 10.93 9.23
N PRO A 42 -0.17 12.12 8.61
CA PRO A 42 0.44 12.44 7.32
C PRO A 42 1.98 12.35 7.26
N ASN A 43 2.65 12.54 8.39
CA ASN A 43 4.11 12.37 8.48
C ASN A 43 4.57 10.94 8.14
N LEU A 44 3.74 9.91 8.39
CA LEU A 44 4.07 8.52 8.11
C LEU A 44 3.77 8.11 6.66
N TRP A 45 3.03 8.91 5.90
CA TRP A 45 2.65 8.54 4.54
C TRP A 45 3.87 8.48 3.62
N VAL A 46 4.86 9.36 3.87
CA VAL A 46 6.13 9.38 3.13
C VAL A 46 6.91 8.08 3.35
N ASP A 47 6.94 7.58 4.59
CA ASP A 47 7.63 6.32 4.94
C ASP A 47 6.96 5.11 4.28
N ILE A 48 5.62 5.11 4.21
CA ILE A 48 4.84 4.05 3.55
C ILE A 48 5.13 4.03 2.04
N MET A 49 5.18 5.21 1.41
CA MET A 49 5.27 5.35 -0.03
C MET A 49 6.71 5.39 -0.58
N ASP A 50 7.70 5.52 0.29
CA ASP A 50 9.15 5.54 0.03
C ASP A 50 9.61 6.34 -1.21
N GLY A 51 10.38 7.39 -0.98
CA GLY A 51 10.92 8.24 -2.06
C GLY A 51 9.88 9.09 -2.80
N ILE A 52 8.65 9.21 -2.30
CA ILE A 52 7.69 10.22 -2.78
C ILE A 52 7.96 11.56 -2.10
N SER A 53 7.75 12.66 -2.82
CA SER A 53 7.86 13.99 -2.20
C SER A 53 6.82 14.16 -1.09
N PRO A 54 7.22 14.67 0.10
CA PRO A 54 6.27 15.00 1.16
C PRO A 54 5.18 15.96 0.71
N ILE A 55 5.49 16.89 -0.21
CA ILE A 55 4.49 17.83 -0.74
C ILE A 55 3.46 17.04 -1.55
N GLU A 56 3.90 16.21 -2.49
CA GLU A 56 3.02 15.48 -3.41
C GLU A 56 2.04 14.55 -2.69
N ILE A 57 2.48 13.86 -1.63
CA ILE A 57 1.61 12.95 -0.88
C ILE A 57 0.67 13.69 0.10
N ASN A 58 1.08 14.84 0.64
CA ASN A 58 0.25 15.62 1.56
C ASN A 58 -0.73 16.54 0.84
N THR A 59 -0.45 16.90 -0.43
CA THR A 59 -1.36 17.68 -1.28
C THR A 59 -1.71 16.92 -2.57
N PRO A 60 -2.29 15.71 -2.49
CA PRO A 60 -2.55 14.84 -3.65
C PRO A 60 -3.65 15.36 -4.57
N ARG A 61 -4.20 16.55 -4.35
CA ARG A 61 -5.09 17.24 -5.29
C ARG A 61 -4.33 18.20 -6.21
N GLN A 62 -3.11 18.57 -5.83
CA GLN A 62 -2.18 19.22 -6.73
C GLN A 62 -1.61 18.17 -7.67
N SER A 63 -1.38 18.54 -8.92
CA SER A 63 -0.87 17.61 -9.93
C SER A 63 0.52 17.12 -9.55
N LEU A 64 0.72 15.80 -9.59
CA LEU A 64 2.01 15.14 -9.52
C LEU A 64 2.94 15.74 -10.57
N THR A 65 4.16 16.04 -10.16
CA THR A 65 5.17 16.62 -11.07
C THR A 65 5.83 15.55 -11.93
N THR A 66 5.91 14.32 -11.41
CA THR A 66 6.51 13.17 -12.07
C THR A 66 5.67 11.92 -11.89
N LYS A 67 5.84 10.98 -12.82
CA LYS A 67 5.18 9.67 -12.73
C LYS A 67 5.76 8.91 -11.56
N LEU A 68 4.91 8.17 -10.86
CA LEU A 68 5.35 7.28 -9.80
C LEU A 68 6.29 6.21 -10.34
N THR A 69 7.22 5.78 -9.52
CA THR A 69 8.10 4.66 -9.84
C THR A 69 7.31 3.34 -9.81
N PRO A 70 7.82 2.27 -10.45
CA PRO A 70 7.21 0.94 -10.33
C PRO A 70 7.02 0.49 -8.87
N ASP A 71 7.98 0.80 -8.00
CA ASP A 71 7.93 0.45 -6.56
C ASP A 71 6.77 1.18 -5.85
N GLN A 72 6.66 2.49 -6.05
CA GLN A 72 5.57 3.30 -5.52
C GLN A 72 4.19 2.83 -5.97
N ARG A 73 4.07 2.44 -7.25
CA ARG A 73 2.82 1.87 -7.77
C ARG A 73 2.47 0.53 -7.13
N GLU A 74 3.47 -0.29 -6.86
CA GLU A 74 3.26 -1.57 -6.19
C GLU A 74 2.81 -1.36 -4.74
N ARG A 75 3.41 -0.39 -4.02
CA ARG A 75 2.95 0.04 -2.69
C ARG A 75 1.49 0.50 -2.72
N LEU A 76 1.10 1.30 -3.71
CA LEU A 76 -0.31 1.69 -3.91
C LEU A 76 -1.22 0.47 -4.10
N CYS A 77 -0.81 -0.50 -4.92
CA CYS A 77 -1.58 -1.73 -5.14
C CYS A 77 -1.73 -2.55 -3.85
N LEU A 78 -0.67 -2.65 -3.04
CA LEU A 78 -0.71 -3.35 -1.75
C LEU A 78 -1.63 -2.67 -0.76
N ILE A 79 -1.56 -1.35 -0.62
CA ILE A 79 -2.45 -0.60 0.29
C ILE A 79 -3.91 -0.74 -0.14
N ALA A 80 -4.21 -0.68 -1.44
CA ALA A 80 -5.56 -0.92 -1.95
C ALA A 80 -6.03 -2.36 -1.68
N SER A 81 -5.13 -3.34 -1.75
CA SER A 81 -5.42 -4.73 -1.38
C SER A 81 -5.74 -4.87 0.11
N TYR A 82 -5.01 -4.16 0.99
CA TYR A 82 -5.30 -4.14 2.43
C TYR A 82 -6.65 -3.53 2.72
N ASP A 83 -6.96 -2.38 2.10
CA ASP A 83 -8.26 -1.70 2.29
C ASP A 83 -9.44 -2.61 1.96
N ASN A 84 -9.36 -3.31 0.82
CA ASN A 84 -10.40 -4.26 0.43
C ASN A 84 -10.52 -5.43 1.41
N ALA A 85 -9.41 -6.01 1.84
CA ALA A 85 -9.44 -7.13 2.77
C ALA A 85 -9.93 -6.71 4.17
N LEU A 86 -9.51 -5.54 4.67
CA LEU A 86 -9.98 -5.00 5.94
C LEU A 86 -11.47 -4.68 5.90
N LYS A 87 -11.98 -4.14 4.78
CA LYS A 87 -13.43 -3.90 4.60
C LYS A 87 -14.24 -5.20 4.54
N ALA A 88 -13.65 -6.29 4.05
CA ALA A 88 -14.27 -7.61 4.08
C ALA A 88 -14.26 -8.24 5.48
N LEU A 89 -13.18 -8.06 6.25
CA LEU A 89 -13.03 -8.62 7.59
C LEU A 89 -13.78 -7.82 8.67
N PHE A 90 -13.85 -6.50 8.51
CA PHE A 90 -14.39 -5.60 9.51
C PHE A 90 -15.41 -4.64 8.90
N VAL A 91 -16.67 -4.79 9.30
CA VAL A 91 -17.77 -3.89 8.88
C VAL A 91 -17.53 -2.47 9.40
N GLN A 92 -17.13 -2.34 10.66
CA GLN A 92 -16.93 -1.04 11.31
C GLN A 92 -15.54 -0.47 11.03
N GLU A 93 -15.50 0.81 10.66
CA GLU A 93 -14.25 1.56 10.43
C GLU A 93 -13.32 1.55 11.64
N GLN A 94 -13.89 1.71 12.84
CA GLN A 94 -13.14 1.72 14.08
C GLN A 94 -12.30 0.43 14.27
N HIS A 95 -12.86 -0.73 13.94
CA HIS A 95 -12.11 -1.99 14.03
C HIS A 95 -11.00 -2.09 12.98
N ARG A 96 -11.18 -1.53 11.78
CA ARG A 96 -10.10 -1.46 10.76
C ARG A 96 -8.94 -0.60 11.27
N ARG A 97 -9.26 0.56 11.84
CA ARG A 97 -8.30 1.46 12.46
C ARG A 97 -7.56 0.76 13.61
N GLU A 98 -8.29 0.20 14.57
CA GLU A 98 -7.68 -0.53 15.69
C GLU A 98 -6.78 -1.67 15.22
N TRP A 99 -7.18 -2.41 14.20
CA TRP A 99 -6.36 -3.50 13.66
C TRP A 99 -5.04 -2.99 13.07
N ILE A 100 -5.06 -1.88 12.33
CA ILE A 100 -3.85 -1.26 11.75
C ILE A 100 -2.87 -0.77 12.83
N HIS A 101 -3.38 -0.22 13.94
CA HIS A 101 -2.55 0.39 14.99
C HIS A 101 -2.16 -0.55 16.12
N ASN A 102 -2.92 -1.62 16.37
CA ASN A 102 -2.64 -2.56 17.45
C ASN A 102 -1.52 -3.53 17.09
N LYS A 103 -0.81 -4.00 18.12
CA LYS A 103 0.20 -5.05 18.00
C LYS A 103 -0.44 -6.42 17.88
N HIS A 104 0.09 -7.27 17.01
CA HIS A 104 -0.40 -8.63 16.79
C HIS A 104 0.66 -9.66 17.10
N LYS A 105 0.30 -10.72 17.83
CA LYS A 105 1.22 -11.84 18.09
C LYS A 105 1.65 -12.55 16.80
N SER A 106 0.77 -12.58 15.80
CA SER A 106 1.04 -13.14 14.47
C SER A 106 2.01 -12.30 13.63
N LEU A 107 2.28 -11.06 14.05
CA LEU A 107 3.26 -10.17 13.45
C LEU A 107 4.43 -9.93 14.42
N ASP A 108 4.78 -10.94 15.23
CA ASP A 108 5.86 -10.87 16.23
C ASP A 108 5.76 -9.68 17.21
N GLY A 109 4.54 -9.23 17.51
CA GLY A 109 4.28 -8.11 18.40
C GLY A 109 4.40 -6.73 17.75
N TYR A 110 4.53 -6.66 16.42
CA TYR A 110 4.43 -5.44 15.65
C TYR A 110 2.99 -5.14 15.23
N SER A 111 2.72 -3.87 14.93
CA SER A 111 1.50 -3.45 14.27
C SER A 111 1.64 -3.52 12.74
N PRO A 112 0.54 -3.66 11.98
CA PRO A 112 0.56 -3.50 10.54
C PRO A 112 1.14 -2.15 10.10
N LEU A 113 0.90 -1.09 10.88
CA LEU A 113 1.52 0.21 10.62
C LEU A 113 3.05 0.16 10.68
N ASP A 114 3.62 -0.49 11.71
CA ASP A 114 5.09 -0.67 11.81
C ASP A 114 5.65 -1.40 10.58
N VAL A 115 4.91 -2.41 10.08
CA VAL A 115 5.30 -3.15 8.88
C VAL A 115 5.24 -2.27 7.63
N MET A 116 4.21 -1.44 7.49
CA MET A 116 4.08 -0.54 6.32
C MET A 116 5.14 0.57 6.31
N THR A 117 5.60 1.04 7.47
CA THR A 117 6.56 2.15 7.58
C THR A 117 8.02 1.70 7.66
N CYS A 118 8.31 0.40 7.75
CA CYS A 118 9.69 -0.10 7.84
C CYS A 118 10.51 0.01 6.53
N GLY A 119 9.91 0.51 5.44
CA GLY A 119 10.55 0.71 4.14
C GLY A 119 10.65 -0.55 3.27
N SER A 120 10.36 -1.75 3.80
CA SER A 120 10.48 -3.02 3.07
C SER A 120 9.22 -3.38 2.28
N LEU A 121 9.31 -3.31 0.93
CA LEU A 121 8.23 -3.80 0.05
C LEU A 121 7.96 -5.30 0.26
N LEU A 122 8.99 -6.09 0.57
CA LEU A 122 8.83 -7.51 0.88
C LEU A 122 7.97 -7.72 2.13
N ALA A 123 8.20 -6.94 3.19
CA ALA A 123 7.40 -7.04 4.41
C ALA A 123 5.93 -6.67 4.16
N MET A 124 5.69 -5.69 3.28
CA MET A 124 4.34 -5.39 2.81
C MET A 124 3.71 -6.58 2.07
N TYR A 125 4.42 -7.25 1.16
CA TYR A 125 3.89 -8.46 0.52
C TYR A 125 3.56 -9.59 1.50
N GLU A 126 4.37 -9.77 2.54
CA GLU A 126 4.13 -10.75 3.59
C GLU A 126 2.86 -10.39 4.39
N LEU A 127 2.70 -9.13 4.78
CA LEU A 127 1.48 -8.61 5.40
C LEU A 127 0.25 -8.83 4.49
N ASN A 128 0.38 -8.59 3.18
CA ASN A 128 -0.69 -8.87 2.23
C ASN A 128 -1.07 -10.35 2.22
N SER A 129 -0.08 -11.22 2.13
CA SER A 129 -0.30 -12.67 2.07
C SER A 129 -0.99 -13.18 3.33
N TYR A 130 -0.57 -12.69 4.49
CA TYR A 130 -1.21 -12.96 5.77
C TYR A 130 -2.67 -12.50 5.77
N LEU A 131 -2.94 -11.24 5.41
CA LEU A 131 -4.28 -10.66 5.43
C LEU A 131 -5.24 -11.35 4.45
N GLN A 132 -4.76 -11.68 3.25
CA GLN A 132 -5.53 -12.44 2.26
C GLN A 132 -5.79 -13.89 2.73
N GLY A 133 -4.89 -14.46 3.53
CA GLY A 133 -5.08 -15.76 4.18
C GLY A 133 -6.25 -15.74 5.16
N LEU A 134 -6.35 -14.68 5.99
CA LEU A 134 -7.45 -14.50 6.95
C LEU A 134 -8.82 -14.37 6.28
N PHE A 135 -8.88 -13.75 5.09
CA PHE A 135 -10.12 -13.62 4.34
C PHE A 135 -10.60 -14.94 3.71
N ARG A 136 -9.68 -15.84 3.36
CA ARG A 136 -9.99 -17.10 2.65
C ARG A 136 -10.22 -18.29 3.57
N SER A 137 -9.92 -18.16 4.86
CA SER A 137 -10.16 -19.18 5.90
C SER A 137 -11.56 -19.10 6.46
#